data_AF-A0A6I3SMS5-F1
#
_entry.id   AF-A0A6I3SMS5-F1
#
_cell.length_a   1.000
_cell.length_b   1.000
_cell.length_c   1.000
_cell.angle_alpha   90.00
_cell.angle_beta   90.00
_cell.angle_gamma   90.00
#
_symmetry.space_group_name_H-M   'P 1'
#
loop_
_entity.id
_entity.type
_entity.pdbx_description
1 polymer ?
#
loop_
_entity_poly.entity_id
_entity_poly.type
_entity_poly.pdbx_seq_one_letter_code
_entity_poly.pdbx_strand_id
1 'polypeptide(L)'
;MKDRDKLDGYALEFARTGDGHAFEELLRIMDPILKYEARKRENEYIHYDELYLMFQETVWEAALDFNGEKTFIQRCMHIMYRKFIDLCRHYRAQKRFPIKPLIYLANDGNEETESSASPLWLVENSAVEQTVEENLYIKELLDGFARTNEQQGKIIKLIHFGCTNKEIASIVFGENEYGDRPRKGVQRAKQKFKEYLDNAA
;
A
#
# COMPACT_ATOMS: atom_id res chain seq x y z
N MET A 1 -17.01 6.53 -25.58
CA MET A 1 -16.10 7.08 -26.61
C MET A 1 -16.08 8.60 -26.59
N LYS A 2 -17.23 9.28 -26.58
CA LYS A 2 -17.33 10.76 -26.57
C LYS A 2 -16.60 11.47 -25.42
N ASP A 3 -16.45 10.84 -24.26
CA ASP A 3 -15.82 11.50 -23.10
C ASP A 3 -14.29 11.46 -23.15
N ARG A 4 -13.69 10.54 -23.92
CA ARG A 4 -12.23 10.48 -24.09
C ARG A 4 -11.71 11.62 -24.94
N ASP A 5 -12.41 11.92 -26.04
CA ASP A 5 -12.03 13.02 -26.93
C ASP A 5 -12.17 14.39 -26.24
N LYS A 6 -13.14 14.53 -25.33
CA LYS A 6 -13.30 15.73 -24.48
C LYS A 6 -12.18 15.88 -23.47
N LEU A 7 -11.75 14.79 -22.85
CA LEU A 7 -10.62 14.74 -21.93
C LEU A 7 -9.35 15.27 -22.58
N ASP A 8 -9.01 14.73 -23.75
CA ASP A 8 -7.82 15.15 -24.49
C ASP A 8 -7.94 16.61 -24.95
N GLY A 9 -9.16 17.04 -25.33
CA GLY A 9 -9.45 18.44 -25.70
C GLY A 9 -9.19 19.44 -24.57
N TYR A 10 -9.79 19.23 -23.39
CA TYR A 10 -9.59 20.11 -22.23
C TYR A 10 -8.15 20.11 -21.73
N ALA A 11 -7.48 18.95 -21.75
CA ALA A 11 -6.07 18.87 -21.38
C ALA A 11 -5.17 19.66 -22.34
N LEU A 12 -5.43 19.60 -23.66
CA LEU A 12 -4.69 20.41 -24.65
C LEU A 12 -4.98 21.90 -24.51
N GLU A 13 -6.23 22.26 -24.22
CA GLU A 13 -6.61 23.65 -23.97
C GLU A 13 -5.86 24.20 -22.75
N PHE A 14 -5.92 23.49 -21.62
CA PHE A 14 -5.21 23.86 -20.40
C PHE A 14 -3.68 23.96 -20.62
N ALA A 15 -3.06 22.99 -21.29
CA ALA A 15 -1.63 23.01 -21.59
C ALA A 15 -1.20 24.24 -22.40
N ARG A 16 -2.10 24.76 -23.26
CA ARG A 16 -1.83 25.91 -24.14
C ARG A 16 -2.12 27.25 -23.49
N THR A 17 -3.20 27.35 -22.71
CA THR A 17 -3.74 28.62 -22.22
C THR A 17 -3.50 28.84 -20.73
N GLY A 18 -3.28 27.76 -19.97
CA GLY A 18 -3.30 27.79 -18.51
C GLY A 18 -4.69 28.12 -17.93
N ASP A 19 -5.76 27.99 -18.72
CA ASP A 19 -7.11 28.35 -18.29
C ASP A 19 -7.63 27.43 -17.18
N GLY A 20 -7.94 28.03 -16.02
CA GLY A 20 -8.48 27.31 -14.87
C GLY A 20 -9.81 26.61 -15.18
N HIS A 21 -10.66 27.19 -16.03
CA HIS A 21 -11.95 26.58 -16.37
C HIS A 21 -11.77 25.27 -17.18
N ALA A 22 -10.86 25.25 -18.15
CA ALA A 22 -10.51 24.02 -18.88
C ALA A 22 -10.01 22.92 -17.92
N PHE A 23 -9.22 23.29 -16.90
CA PHE A 23 -8.76 22.35 -15.89
C PHE A 23 -9.89 21.86 -14.97
N GLU A 24 -10.80 22.73 -14.54
CA GLU A 24 -11.95 22.33 -13.72
C GLU A 24 -12.84 21.32 -14.45
N GLU A 25 -13.12 21.54 -15.74
CA GLU A 25 -13.88 20.60 -16.56
C GLU A 25 -13.15 19.27 -16.76
N LEU A 26 -11.83 19.33 -16.96
CA LEU A 26 -10.98 18.13 -17.02
C LEU A 26 -11.08 17.32 -15.72
N LEU A 27 -10.95 17.97 -14.57
CA LEU A 27 -11.02 17.34 -13.26
C LEU A 27 -12.42 16.76 -12.99
N ARG A 28 -13.48 17.47 -13.39
CA ARG A 28 -14.87 17.01 -13.29
C ARG A 28 -15.10 15.70 -14.04
N ILE A 29 -14.51 15.55 -15.23
CA ILE A 29 -14.61 14.31 -16.02
C ILE A 29 -13.76 13.18 -15.40
N MET A 30 -12.58 13.51 -14.86
CA MET A 30 -11.68 12.54 -14.22
C MET A 30 -12.19 12.06 -12.85
N ASP A 31 -12.93 12.89 -12.13
CA ASP A 31 -13.38 12.66 -10.75
C ASP A 31 -13.90 11.23 -10.47
N PRO A 32 -14.88 10.67 -11.22
CA PRO A 32 -15.36 9.31 -10.97
C PRO A 32 -14.27 8.24 -11.10
N ILE A 33 -13.30 8.44 -12.01
CA ILE A 33 -12.16 7.54 -12.19
C ILE A 33 -11.24 7.64 -10.99
N LEU A 34 -10.90 8.85 -10.55
CA LEU A 34 -10.02 9.07 -9.40
C LEU A 34 -10.60 8.47 -8.12
N LYS A 35 -11.90 8.69 -7.86
CA LYS A 35 -12.61 8.12 -6.71
C LYS A 35 -12.59 6.61 -6.72
N TYR A 36 -12.85 5.99 -7.88
CA TYR A 36 -12.79 4.54 -8.05
C TYR A 36 -11.37 4.01 -7.78
N GLU A 37 -10.34 4.63 -8.37
CA GLU A 37 -8.96 4.19 -8.22
C GLU A 37 -8.42 4.37 -6.79
N ALA A 38 -8.86 5.42 -6.09
CA ALA A 38 -8.51 5.68 -4.69
C ALA A 38 -9.13 4.65 -3.76
N ARG A 39 -10.45 4.39 -3.89
CA ARG A 39 -11.13 3.34 -3.12
C ARG A 39 -10.54 1.96 -3.32
N LYS A 40 -10.12 1.66 -4.55
CA LYS A 40 -9.50 0.37 -4.89
C LYS A 40 -8.14 0.15 -4.21
N ARG A 41 -7.42 1.22 -3.85
CA ARG A 41 -6.03 1.17 -3.31
C ARG A 41 -5.91 1.57 -1.86
N GLU A 42 -6.98 2.09 -1.28
CA GLU A 42 -7.09 2.35 0.15
C GLU A 42 -6.69 1.11 0.95
N ASN A 43 -5.91 1.33 2.00
CA ASN A 43 -5.47 0.30 2.92
C ASN A 43 -5.23 0.91 4.31
N GLU A 44 -4.82 0.09 5.26
CA GLU A 44 -4.56 0.49 6.65
C GLU A 44 -3.57 1.66 6.80
N TYR A 45 -2.64 1.82 5.85
CA TYR A 45 -1.55 2.81 5.95
C TYR A 45 -1.74 4.04 5.06
N ILE A 46 -2.58 3.95 4.03
CA ILE A 46 -2.81 5.04 3.09
C ILE A 46 -4.31 5.19 2.93
N HIS A 47 -4.84 6.27 3.49
CA HIS A 47 -6.26 6.55 3.51
C HIS A 47 -6.77 7.06 2.16
N TYR A 48 -8.06 6.88 1.94
CA TYR A 48 -8.73 7.34 0.73
C TYR A 48 -8.47 8.81 0.41
N ASP A 49 -8.54 9.71 1.41
CA ASP A 49 -8.42 11.16 1.19
C ASP A 49 -7.03 11.55 0.69
N GLU A 50 -5.97 10.94 1.22
CA GLU A 50 -4.59 11.16 0.79
C GLU A 50 -4.37 10.66 -0.64
N LEU A 51 -4.88 9.46 -0.97
CA LEU A 51 -4.83 8.92 -2.33
C LEU A 51 -5.58 9.81 -3.32
N TYR A 52 -6.78 10.24 -2.95
CA TYR A 52 -7.61 11.06 -3.81
C TYR A 52 -6.97 12.43 -4.08
N LEU A 53 -6.44 13.10 -3.05
CA LEU A 53 -5.71 14.37 -3.20
C LEU A 53 -4.49 14.21 -4.12
N MET A 54 -3.68 13.17 -3.88
CA MET A 54 -2.51 12.88 -4.72
C MET A 54 -2.91 12.58 -6.17
N PHE A 55 -4.03 11.90 -6.38
CA PHE A 55 -4.53 11.62 -7.72
C PHE A 55 -5.05 12.89 -8.41
N GLN A 56 -5.71 13.81 -7.71
CA GLN A 56 -6.10 15.12 -8.27
C GLN A 56 -4.86 15.94 -8.70
N GLU A 57 -3.82 15.96 -7.86
CA GLU A 57 -2.55 16.60 -8.20
C GLU A 57 -1.93 15.97 -9.48
N THR A 58 -2.02 14.65 -9.65
CA THR A 58 -1.49 13.99 -10.85
C THR A 58 -2.24 14.36 -12.12
N VAL A 59 -3.54 14.73 -12.03
CA VAL A 59 -4.29 15.25 -13.17
C VAL A 59 -3.72 16.60 -13.60
N TRP A 60 -3.42 17.48 -12.64
CA TRP A 60 -2.79 18.78 -12.90
C TRP A 60 -1.41 18.61 -13.55
N GLU A 61 -0.54 17.79 -12.96
CA GLU A 61 0.79 17.51 -13.50
C GLU A 61 0.73 16.91 -14.91
N ALA A 62 -0.19 15.99 -15.15
CA ALA A 62 -0.35 15.38 -16.46
C ALA A 62 -0.82 16.38 -17.53
N ALA A 63 -1.54 17.43 -17.12
CA ALA A 63 -2.14 18.41 -18.00
C ALA A 63 -1.21 19.58 -18.35
N LEU A 64 -0.26 19.95 -17.48
CA LEU A 64 0.64 21.08 -17.68
C LEU A 64 1.39 21.07 -19.02
N ASP A 65 1.89 19.91 -19.44
CA ASP A 65 2.71 19.73 -20.63
C ASP A 65 2.10 18.70 -21.60
N PHE A 66 0.77 18.58 -21.59
CA PHE A 66 0.08 17.63 -22.45
C PHE A 66 0.16 18.05 -23.93
N ASN A 67 0.72 17.16 -24.77
CA ASN A 67 0.97 17.41 -26.19
C ASN A 67 0.05 16.61 -27.14
N GLY A 68 -0.81 15.71 -26.61
CA GLY A 68 -1.72 14.90 -27.42
C GLY A 68 -1.11 13.68 -28.11
N GLU A 69 0.18 13.35 -27.92
CA GLU A 69 0.79 12.16 -28.54
C GLU A 69 0.22 10.84 -28.00
N LYS A 70 -0.23 10.85 -26.74
CA LYS A 70 -0.92 9.74 -26.09
C LYS A 70 -2.24 10.24 -25.51
N THR A 71 -3.18 9.34 -25.25
CA THR A 71 -4.41 9.71 -24.56
C THR A 71 -4.10 10.26 -23.17
N PHE A 72 -4.82 11.29 -22.75
CA PHE A 72 -4.61 11.95 -21.47
C PHE A 72 -4.73 10.97 -20.31
N ILE A 73 -5.73 10.08 -20.35
CA ILE A 73 -5.92 9.02 -19.35
C ILE A 73 -4.65 8.16 -19.20
N GLN A 74 -4.05 7.72 -20.31
CA GLN A 74 -2.84 6.88 -20.23
C GLN A 74 -1.67 7.62 -19.57
N ARG A 75 -1.49 8.90 -19.92
CA ARG A 75 -0.46 9.76 -19.31
C ARG A 75 -0.71 9.95 -17.82
N CYS A 76 -1.93 10.35 -17.45
CA CYS A 76 -2.35 10.56 -16.07
C CYS A 76 -2.15 9.29 -15.23
N MET A 77 -2.64 8.14 -15.71
CA MET A 77 -2.51 6.86 -14.99
C MET A 77 -1.04 6.44 -14.80
N HIS A 78 -0.18 6.73 -15.78
CA HIS A 78 1.26 6.46 -15.67
C HIS A 78 1.91 7.27 -14.53
N ILE A 79 1.64 8.57 -14.47
CA ILE A 79 2.17 9.47 -13.42
C ILE A 79 1.59 9.07 -12.06
N MET A 80 0.28 8.88 -12.00
CA MET A 80 -0.47 8.49 -10.82
C MET A 80 0.10 7.21 -10.19
N TYR A 81 0.37 6.17 -10.99
CA TYR A 81 0.95 4.93 -10.48
C TYR A 81 2.38 5.08 -10.00
N ARG A 82 3.18 5.92 -10.65
CA ARG A 82 4.54 6.20 -10.19
C ARG A 82 4.51 6.87 -8.80
N LYS A 83 3.70 7.91 -8.63
CA LYS A 83 3.53 8.57 -7.32
C LYS A 83 2.98 7.63 -6.25
N PHE A 84 1.98 6.82 -6.59
CA PHE A 84 1.44 5.82 -5.66
C PHE A 84 2.50 4.81 -5.20
N ILE A 85 3.36 4.33 -6.10
CA ILE A 85 4.47 3.43 -5.75
C ILE A 85 5.44 4.14 -4.81
N ASP A 86 5.76 5.41 -5.07
CA ASP A 86 6.67 6.19 -4.23
C ASP A 86 6.06 6.47 -2.84
N LEU A 87 4.75 6.72 -2.76
CA LEU A 87 4.01 6.84 -1.50
C LEU A 87 4.03 5.52 -0.71
N CYS A 88 3.79 4.40 -1.39
CA CYS A 88 3.89 3.07 -0.77
C CYS A 88 5.31 2.79 -0.25
N ARG A 89 6.34 3.21 -0.99
CA ARG A 89 7.74 3.11 -0.55
C ARG A 89 8.01 4.00 0.65
N HIS A 90 7.47 5.21 0.67
CA HIS A 90 7.59 6.15 1.78
C HIS A 90 7.03 5.55 3.07
N TYR A 91 5.77 5.10 3.06
CA TYR A 91 5.16 4.47 4.23
C TYR A 91 5.89 3.18 4.64
N ARG A 92 6.37 2.37 3.68
CA ARG A 92 7.21 1.20 3.99
C ARG A 92 8.56 1.57 4.59
N ALA A 93 9.15 2.71 4.20
CA ALA A 93 10.41 3.20 4.74
C ALA A 93 10.22 3.80 6.13
N GLN A 94 9.14 4.56 6.37
CA GLN A 94 8.75 5.03 7.69
C GLN A 94 8.53 3.87 8.68
N LYS A 95 7.96 2.74 8.21
CA LYS A 95 7.90 1.51 9.03
C LYS A 95 9.25 0.92 9.41
N ARG A 96 10.28 1.12 8.58
CA ARG A 96 11.63 0.57 8.82
C ARG A 96 12.49 1.49 9.68
N PHE A 97 12.16 2.77 9.70
CA PHE A 97 12.83 3.78 10.50
C PHE A 97 11.76 4.54 11.26
N PRO A 98 11.45 4.16 12.52
CA PRO A 98 10.73 5.04 13.41
C PRO A 98 11.63 6.26 13.62
N ILE A 99 11.55 7.23 12.71
CA ILE A 99 12.11 8.55 12.90
C ILE A 99 11.30 9.09 14.08
N LYS A 100 11.88 9.00 15.29
CA LYS A 100 11.44 9.80 16.42
C LYS A 100 11.17 11.19 15.86
N PRO A 101 9.94 11.73 15.92
CA PRO A 101 9.75 13.12 15.57
C PRO A 101 10.72 13.88 16.47
N LEU A 102 11.62 14.62 15.82
CA LEU A 102 12.51 15.55 16.49
C LEU A 102 11.57 16.54 17.18
N ILE A 103 11.24 16.29 18.44
CA ILE A 103 10.51 17.21 19.30
C ILE A 103 11.35 18.48 19.24
N TYR A 104 10.77 19.51 18.63
CA TYR A 104 11.28 20.86 18.69
C TYR A 104 11.62 21.16 20.15
N LEU A 105 12.91 21.23 20.46
CA LEU A 105 13.43 21.91 21.64
C LEU A 105 13.17 23.41 21.42
N ALA A 106 11.92 23.80 21.58
CA ALA A 106 11.47 25.18 21.62
C ALA A 106 10.33 25.27 22.63
N ASN A 107 10.70 25.25 23.91
CA ASN A 107 10.24 26.24 24.89
C ASN A 107 10.86 25.90 26.26
N ASP A 108 12.04 26.47 26.49
CA ASP A 108 12.33 27.03 27.80
C ASP A 108 11.29 28.13 28.06
N GLY A 109 10.46 27.97 29.08
CA GLY A 109 9.48 29.00 29.44
C GLY A 109 8.36 28.51 30.35
N ASN A 110 8.70 28.38 31.64
CA ASN A 110 7.88 28.62 32.82
C ASN A 110 6.43 28.09 32.96
N GLU A 111 6.23 27.56 34.17
CA GLU A 111 5.07 27.72 35.06
C GLU A 111 3.82 26.85 34.82
N GLU A 112 3.72 25.86 35.71
CA GLU A 112 2.54 25.54 36.51
C GLU A 112 1.17 25.65 35.83
N THR A 113 0.65 24.52 35.38
CA THR A 113 -0.78 24.25 35.60
C THR A 113 -1.02 22.75 35.67
N GLU A 114 -1.40 22.29 36.86
CA GLU A 114 -2.08 21.02 37.06
C GLU A 114 -3.35 20.99 36.20
N SER A 115 -3.38 20.13 35.19
CA SER A 115 -4.63 19.69 34.60
C SER A 115 -4.56 18.18 34.41
N SER A 116 -5.37 17.50 35.24
CA SER A 116 -5.69 16.09 35.17
C SER A 116 -6.22 15.73 33.77
N ALA A 117 -5.31 15.29 32.91
CA ALA A 117 -5.62 14.50 31.72
C ALA A 117 -4.60 13.38 31.69
N SER A 118 -5.01 12.21 32.20
CA SER A 118 -4.19 11.00 32.12
C SER A 118 -3.83 10.78 30.65
N PRO A 119 -2.55 10.79 30.25
CA PRO A 119 -2.19 10.63 28.85
C PRO A 119 -2.48 9.19 28.45
N LEU A 120 -3.48 9.02 27.59
CA LEU A 120 -3.82 7.75 26.91
C LEU A 120 -2.61 7.13 26.16
N TRP A 121 -1.50 7.86 26.06
CA TRP A 121 -0.25 7.54 25.37
C TRP A 121 0.68 6.58 26.12
N LEU A 122 0.39 6.23 27.38
CA LEU A 122 1.21 5.28 28.16
C LEU A 122 0.85 3.81 27.91
N VAL A 123 -0.19 3.51 27.12
CA VAL A 123 -0.64 2.13 26.86
C VAL A 123 -0.05 1.54 25.56
N GLU A 124 0.43 2.36 24.61
CA GLU A 124 0.90 1.87 23.30
C GLU A 124 2.37 1.45 23.23
N ASN A 125 3.21 1.85 24.18
CA ASN A 125 4.63 1.44 24.19
C ASN A 125 4.81 -0.08 24.41
N SER A 126 3.90 -0.71 25.14
CA SER A 126 3.85 -2.18 25.31
C SER A 126 3.55 -2.88 23.99
N ALA A 127 2.67 -2.31 23.16
CA ALA A 127 2.18 -2.96 21.95
C ALA A 127 3.23 -2.97 20.83
N VAL A 128 4.08 -1.93 20.73
CA VAL A 128 5.12 -1.84 19.69
C VAL A 128 6.28 -2.81 19.95
N GLU A 129 6.77 -2.90 21.18
CA GLU A 129 7.80 -3.88 21.56
C GLU A 129 7.27 -5.30 21.41
N GLN A 130 6.03 -5.57 21.86
CA GLN A 130 5.35 -6.84 21.62
C GLN A 130 5.21 -7.15 20.13
N THR A 131 4.85 -6.18 19.29
CA THR A 131 4.69 -6.39 17.84
C THR A 131 6.03 -6.70 17.14
N VAL A 132 7.14 -6.09 17.58
CA VAL A 132 8.47 -6.38 17.02
C VAL A 132 8.95 -7.76 17.47
N GLU A 133 8.79 -8.10 18.75
CA GLU A 133 9.09 -9.44 19.28
C GLU A 133 8.25 -10.51 18.60
N GLU A 134 6.94 -10.27 18.41
CA GLU A 134 6.04 -11.17 17.69
C GLU A 134 6.45 -11.36 16.23
N ASN A 135 6.83 -10.29 15.53
CA ASN A 135 7.28 -10.38 14.14
C ASN A 135 8.62 -11.13 14.00
N LEU A 136 9.54 -10.93 14.94
CA LEU A 136 10.79 -11.68 15.00
C LEU A 136 10.53 -13.15 15.32
N TYR A 137 9.67 -13.43 16.30
CA TYR A 137 9.25 -14.77 16.67
C TYR A 137 8.58 -15.49 15.50
N ILE A 138 7.62 -14.86 14.81
CA ILE A 138 6.97 -15.41 13.61
C ILE A 138 8.00 -15.71 12.53
N LYS A 139 8.96 -14.81 12.30
CA LYS A 139 10.02 -15.02 11.32
C LYS A 139 10.90 -16.21 11.68
N GLU A 140 11.37 -16.29 12.92
CA GLU A 140 12.17 -17.41 13.42
C GLU A 140 11.43 -18.74 13.33
N LEU A 141 10.14 -18.73 13.66
CA LEU A 141 9.26 -19.89 13.60
C LEU A 141 9.03 -20.37 12.16
N LEU A 142 8.80 -19.44 11.23
CA LEU A 142 8.68 -19.75 9.80
C LEU A 142 10.01 -20.24 9.19
N ASP A 143 11.14 -19.67 9.62
CA ASP A 143 12.47 -20.10 9.19
C ASP A 143 12.84 -21.47 9.78
N GLY A 144 12.49 -21.72 11.04
CA GLY A 144 12.65 -23.01 11.73
C GLY A 144 11.87 -24.13 11.05
N PHE A 145 10.60 -23.88 10.72
CA PHE A 145 9.79 -24.83 9.97
C PHE A 145 10.35 -25.08 8.55
N ALA A 146 10.80 -24.03 7.86
CA ALA A 146 11.31 -24.14 6.49
C ALA A 146 12.62 -24.94 6.41
N ARG A 147 13.43 -24.99 7.47
CA ARG A 147 14.66 -25.79 7.52
C ARG A 147 14.41 -27.29 7.42
N THR A 148 13.32 -27.77 8.01
CA THR A 148 12.98 -29.21 8.03
C THR A 148 11.98 -29.60 6.95
N ASN A 149 11.20 -28.64 6.45
CA ASN A 149 10.16 -28.86 5.44
C ASN A 149 10.25 -27.79 4.35
N GLU A 150 11.26 -27.87 3.48
CA GLU A 150 11.59 -26.80 2.52
C GLU A 150 10.42 -26.38 1.62
N GLN A 151 9.74 -27.34 0.99
CA GLN A 151 8.62 -27.04 0.08
C GLN A 151 7.38 -26.52 0.84
N GLN A 152 7.04 -27.12 1.97
CA GLN A 152 5.90 -26.69 2.78
C GLN A 152 6.16 -25.34 3.44
N GLY A 153 7.40 -25.09 3.89
CA GLY A 153 7.82 -23.81 4.45
C GLY A 153 7.72 -22.67 3.44
N LYS A 154 8.07 -22.91 2.17
CA LYS A 154 7.83 -21.95 1.07
C LYS A 154 6.34 -21.62 0.94
N ILE A 155 5.46 -22.62 1.00
CA ILE A 155 4.00 -22.40 0.92
C ILE A 155 3.50 -21.57 2.10
N ILE A 156 3.88 -21.91 3.34
CA ILE A 156 3.43 -21.17 4.53
C ILE A 156 3.94 -19.74 4.53
N LYS A 157 5.20 -19.51 4.11
CA LYS A 157 5.74 -18.15 3.91
C LYS A 157 4.92 -17.35 2.90
N LEU A 158 4.60 -17.93 1.74
CA LEU A 158 3.79 -17.26 0.71
C LEU A 158 2.37 -16.93 1.22
N ILE A 159 1.76 -17.80 2.02
CA ILE A 159 0.48 -17.53 2.68
C ILE A 159 0.61 -16.35 3.64
N HIS A 160 1.66 -16.32 4.47
CA HIS A 160 1.94 -15.22 5.40
C HIS A 160 2.20 -13.89 4.66
N PHE A 161 2.86 -13.93 3.49
CA PHE A 161 3.06 -12.77 2.62
C PHE A 161 1.78 -12.30 1.90
N GLY A 162 0.66 -13.02 2.04
CA GLY A 162 -0.61 -12.66 1.41
C GLY A 162 -0.71 -13.06 -0.07
N CYS A 163 0.13 -13.98 -0.56
CA CYS A 163 0.03 -14.47 -1.93
C CYS A 163 -1.27 -15.25 -2.15
N THR A 164 -1.85 -15.08 -3.33
CA THR A 164 -3.04 -15.80 -3.78
C THR A 164 -2.73 -17.27 -4.04
N ASN A 165 -3.76 -18.10 -3.99
CA ASN A 165 -3.65 -19.53 -4.33
C ASN A 165 -3.07 -19.77 -5.75
N LYS A 166 -3.37 -18.88 -6.70
CA LYS A 166 -2.84 -18.94 -8.07
C LYS A 166 -1.33 -18.64 -8.09
N GLU A 167 -0.87 -17.66 -7.34
CA GLU A 167 0.56 -17.35 -7.21
C GLU A 167 1.31 -18.49 -6.53
N ILE A 168 0.72 -19.11 -5.50
CA ILE A 168 1.31 -20.29 -4.83
C ILE A 168 1.42 -21.48 -5.82
N ALA A 169 0.39 -21.73 -6.63
CA ALA A 169 0.44 -22.76 -7.67
C ALA A 169 1.58 -22.50 -8.66
N SER A 170 1.72 -21.26 -9.12
CA SER A 170 2.76 -20.88 -10.07
C SER A 170 4.17 -20.99 -9.47
N ILE A 171 4.38 -20.43 -8.28
CA ILE A 171 5.71 -20.32 -7.66
C ILE A 171 6.20 -21.67 -7.11
N VAL A 172 5.33 -22.47 -6.50
CA VAL A 172 5.73 -23.70 -5.80
C VAL A 172 5.53 -24.95 -6.64
N PHE A 173 4.51 -24.97 -7.49
CA PHE A 173 4.12 -26.15 -8.27
C PHE A 173 4.39 -26.00 -9.76
N GLY A 174 4.71 -24.79 -10.25
CA GLY A 174 4.90 -24.52 -11.67
C GLY A 174 3.60 -24.60 -12.48
N GLU A 175 2.45 -24.48 -11.81
CA GLU A 175 1.13 -24.63 -12.44
C GLU A 175 0.45 -23.27 -12.62
N ASN A 176 -0.19 -23.06 -13.76
CA ASN A 176 -0.86 -21.79 -14.09
C ASN A 176 -2.21 -21.61 -13.37
N GLU A 177 -2.73 -22.70 -12.80
CA GLU A 177 -4.04 -22.76 -12.16
C GLU A 177 -3.97 -23.47 -10.81
N TYR A 178 -4.90 -23.15 -9.91
CA TYR A 178 -4.98 -23.76 -8.59
C TYR A 178 -5.80 -25.06 -8.63
N GLY A 179 -5.19 -26.10 -9.19
CA GLY A 179 -5.77 -27.43 -9.32
C GLY A 179 -5.65 -28.30 -8.06
N ASP A 180 -5.94 -29.59 -8.22
CA ASP A 180 -5.95 -30.57 -7.12
C ASP A 180 -4.59 -30.75 -6.46
N ARG A 181 -3.50 -30.70 -7.23
CA ARG A 181 -2.14 -30.90 -6.72
C ARG A 181 -1.67 -29.72 -5.86
N PRO A 182 -1.72 -28.45 -6.31
CA PRO A 182 -1.46 -27.29 -5.46
C PRO A 182 -2.36 -27.27 -4.22
N ARG A 183 -3.66 -27.56 -4.38
CA ARG A 183 -4.61 -27.60 -3.27
C ARG A 183 -4.22 -28.61 -2.18
N LYS A 184 -3.93 -29.85 -2.56
CA LYS A 184 -3.45 -30.89 -1.63
C LYS A 184 -2.10 -30.51 -1.01
N GLY A 185 -1.22 -29.88 -1.79
CA GLY A 185 0.07 -29.39 -1.30
C GLY A 185 -0.06 -28.33 -0.22
N VAL A 186 -0.95 -27.34 -0.43
CA VAL A 186 -1.26 -26.30 0.57
C VAL A 186 -1.91 -26.90 1.81
N GLN A 187 -2.86 -27.82 1.65
CA GLN A 187 -3.50 -28.49 2.78
C GLN A 187 -2.48 -29.26 3.63
N ARG A 188 -1.58 -30.02 2.99
CA ARG A 188 -0.50 -30.73 3.67
C ARG A 188 0.48 -29.78 4.35
N ALA A 189 0.80 -28.64 3.74
CA ALA A 189 1.66 -27.64 4.35
C ALA A 189 1.04 -27.06 5.62
N LYS A 190 -0.25 -26.71 5.60
CA LYS A 190 -0.99 -26.25 6.78
C LYS A 190 -1.02 -27.30 7.89
N GLN A 191 -1.28 -28.55 7.54
CA GLN A 191 -1.31 -29.66 8.49
C GLN A 191 0.06 -29.87 9.17
N LYS A 192 1.14 -29.93 8.37
CA LYS A 192 2.49 -30.08 8.90
C LYS A 192 2.95 -28.88 9.73
N PHE A 193 2.54 -27.68 9.36
CA PHE A 193 2.87 -26.49 10.14
C PHE A 193 2.13 -26.48 11.48
N LYS A 194 0.87 -26.92 11.50
CA LYS A 194 0.14 -27.15 12.75
C LYS A 194 0.86 -28.16 13.65
N GLU A 195 1.26 -29.31 13.11
CA GLU A 195 2.04 -30.30 13.86
C GLU A 195 3.37 -29.74 14.38
N TYR A 196 4.03 -28.87 13.61
CA TYR A 196 5.25 -28.20 14.04
C TYR A 196 4.99 -27.24 15.22
N LEU A 197 3.90 -26.47 15.19
CA LEU A 197 3.49 -25.61 16.28
C LEU A 197 3.13 -26.41 17.55
N ASP A 198 2.38 -27.50 17.39
CA ASP A 198 1.96 -28.37 18.49
C ASP A 198 3.16 -29.07 19.17
N ASN A 199 4.28 -29.25 18.47
CA ASN A 199 5.53 -29.82 19.02
C ASN A 199 6.53 -28.76 19.53
N ALA A 200 6.32 -27.49 19.21
CA ALA A 200 7.18 -26.37 19.63
C ALA A 200 6.68 -25.66 20.90
N ALA A 201 5.45 -25.94 21.31
CA ALA A 201 4.85 -25.57 22.60
C ALA A 201 5.17 -26.61 23.69
#